data_AF-A0A8S8X9A4-F1
#
_entry.id   AF-A0A8S8X9A4-F1
#
_cell.length_a   1.000
_cell.length_b   1.000
_cell.length_c   1.000
_cell.angle_alpha   90.00
_cell.angle_beta   90.00
_cell.angle_gamma   90.00
#
_symmetry.space_group_name_H-M   'P 1'
#
loop_
_entity.id
_entity.type
_entity.pdbx_description
1 polymer ?
#
loop_
_entity_poly.entity_id
_entity_poly.type
_entity_poly.pdbx_seq_one_letter_code
_entity_poly.pdbx_strand_id
1 'polypeptide(L)'
;MAAPRGNKTNVVSMTNQSDEVGAKRLRSFVDRIERLEEEKSGITADIRDIYAEAKGTGYDVKALRKLIALRKVELEQRREQSELLQLYMHALGMEA
;
A
#
# COMPACT_ATOMS: atom_id res chain seq x y z
N MET A 1 -45.37 -41.15 -38.35
CA MET A 1 -44.13 -41.16 -37.56
C MET A 1 -43.51 -39.76 -37.61
N ALA A 2 -43.73 -38.92 -36.58
CA ALA A 2 -43.00 -37.66 -36.40
C ALA A 2 -42.99 -37.33 -34.90
N ALA A 3 -41.80 -37.39 -34.30
CA ALA A 3 -41.54 -37.20 -32.88
C ALA A 3 -41.51 -35.68 -32.50
N PRO A 4 -41.66 -35.32 -31.21
CA PRO A 4 -42.00 -33.98 -30.76
C PRO A 4 -40.78 -33.04 -30.67
N ARG A 5 -41.02 -31.75 -30.92
CA ARG A 5 -40.03 -30.66 -30.76
C ARG A 5 -39.80 -30.38 -29.26
N GLY A 6 -38.58 -30.61 -28.80
CA GLY A 6 -38.14 -30.33 -27.42
C GLY A 6 -38.07 -28.84 -27.08
N ASN A 7 -38.55 -28.54 -25.88
CA ASN A 7 -38.58 -27.24 -25.19
C ASN A 7 -37.16 -26.66 -24.96
N LYS A 8 -36.88 -25.45 -25.46
CA LYS A 8 -35.56 -24.76 -25.36
C LYS A 8 -35.57 -23.52 -24.45
N THR A 9 -36.42 -23.46 -23.41
CA THR A 9 -36.71 -22.16 -22.76
C THR A 9 -36.33 -22.07 -21.28
N ASN A 10 -35.43 -22.90 -20.72
CA ASN A 10 -35.16 -22.84 -19.27
C ASN A 10 -33.69 -22.88 -18.81
N VAL A 11 -32.71 -22.66 -19.69
CA VAL A 11 -31.28 -22.71 -19.31
C VAL A 11 -30.62 -21.34 -19.09
N VAL A 12 -31.24 -20.26 -19.56
CA VAL A 12 -30.64 -18.89 -19.50
C VAL A 12 -30.84 -18.21 -18.14
N SER A 13 -31.77 -18.69 -17.31
CA SER A 13 -32.19 -18.01 -16.07
C SER A 13 -31.29 -18.27 -14.84
N MET A 14 -30.49 -19.34 -14.84
CA MET A 14 -29.67 -19.75 -13.67
C MET A 14 -28.22 -19.23 -13.69
N THR A 15 -27.68 -18.84 -14.85
CA THR A 15 -26.33 -18.29 -14.97
C THR A 15 -26.26 -16.81 -14.55
N ASN A 16 -27.28 -16.01 -14.89
CA ASN A 16 -27.31 -14.57 -14.61
C ASN A 16 -27.27 -14.22 -13.11
N GLN A 17 -27.84 -15.04 -12.23
CA GLN A 17 -27.82 -14.76 -10.78
C GLN A 17 -26.42 -14.90 -10.17
N SER A 18 -25.62 -15.85 -10.67
CA SER A 18 -24.24 -16.08 -10.21
C SER A 18 -23.32 -14.93 -10.61
N ASP A 19 -23.48 -14.44 -11.85
CA ASP A 19 -22.76 -13.29 -12.39
C ASP A 19 -23.13 -12.00 -11.66
N GLU A 20 -24.41 -11.83 -11.28
CA GLU A 20 -24.87 -10.68 -10.53
C GLU A 20 -24.32 -10.67 -9.08
N VAL A 21 -24.21 -11.83 -8.44
CA VAL A 21 -23.58 -11.98 -7.11
C VAL A 21 -22.07 -11.72 -7.17
N GLY A 22 -21.39 -12.19 -8.21
CA GLY A 22 -19.98 -11.91 -8.47
C GLY A 22 -19.72 -10.42 -8.71
N ALA A 23 -20.54 -9.77 -9.55
CA ALA A 23 -20.46 -8.34 -9.82
C ALA A 23 -20.73 -7.48 -8.58
N LYS A 24 -21.69 -7.87 -7.73
CA LYS A 24 -21.98 -7.18 -6.46
C LYS A 24 -20.80 -7.25 -5.48
N ARG A 25 -20.13 -8.41 -5.38
CA ARG A 25 -18.92 -8.55 -4.55
C ARG A 25 -17.75 -7.72 -5.08
N LEU A 26 -17.53 -7.73 -6.40
CA LEU A 26 -16.47 -6.95 -7.02
C LEU A 26 -16.66 -5.44 -6.78
N ARG A 27 -17.87 -4.92 -6.96
CA ARG A 27 -18.20 -3.51 -6.64
C ARG A 27 -17.92 -3.18 -5.18
N SER A 28 -18.33 -4.04 -4.26
CA SER A 28 -18.05 -3.83 -2.83
C SER A 28 -16.55 -3.78 -2.50
N PHE A 29 -15.71 -4.56 -3.18
CA PHE A 29 -14.26 -4.46 -3.02
C PHE A 29 -13.71 -3.16 -3.60
N VAL A 30 -14.16 -2.77 -4.80
CA VAL A 30 -13.74 -1.53 -5.46
C VAL A 30 -14.10 -0.32 -4.60
N ASP A 31 -15.36 -0.19 -4.17
CA ASP A 31 -15.83 0.94 -3.36
C ASP A 31 -15.03 1.08 -2.04
N ARG A 32 -14.71 -0.05 -1.40
CA ARG A 32 -13.89 -0.06 -0.17
C ARG A 32 -12.45 0.35 -0.42
N ILE A 33 -11.86 -0.08 -1.54
CA ILE A 33 -10.48 0.27 -1.91
C ILE A 33 -10.40 1.74 -2.30
N GLU A 34 -11.35 2.26 -3.09
CA GLU A 34 -11.37 3.66 -3.49
C GLU A 34 -11.46 4.60 -2.30
N ARG A 35 -12.32 4.28 -1.32
CA ARG A 35 -12.38 5.04 -0.06
C ARG A 35 -11.04 5.03 0.68
N LEU A 36 -10.37 3.88 0.77
CA LEU A 36 -9.07 3.78 1.43
C LEU A 36 -7.96 4.51 0.67
N GLU A 37 -7.99 4.54 -0.66
CA GLU A 37 -7.04 5.30 -1.47
C GLU A 37 -7.27 6.82 -1.32
N GLU A 38 -8.51 7.28 -1.20
CA GLU A 38 -8.82 8.68 -0.91
C GLU A 38 -8.30 9.09 0.48
N GLU A 39 -8.58 8.30 1.51
CA GLU A 39 -8.06 8.53 2.88
C GLU A 39 -6.52 8.54 2.90
N LYS A 40 -5.87 7.61 2.20
CA LYS A 40 -4.42 7.54 2.05
C LYS A 40 -3.85 8.74 1.29
N SER A 41 -4.55 9.25 0.28
CA SER A 41 -4.16 10.44 -0.46
C SER A 41 -4.16 11.67 0.46
N GLY A 42 -5.21 11.84 1.27
CA GLY A 42 -5.30 12.89 2.28
C GLY A 42 -4.14 12.84 3.28
N ILE A 43 -3.90 11.67 3.88
CA ILE A 43 -2.77 11.46 4.81
C ILE A 43 -1.43 11.76 4.13
N THR A 44 -1.28 11.39 2.86
CA THR A 44 -0.05 11.67 2.11
C THR A 44 0.15 13.16 1.86
N ALA A 45 -0.93 13.91 1.64
CA ALA A 45 -0.88 15.37 1.53
C ALA A 45 -0.48 16.00 2.87
N ASP A 46 -1.11 15.61 3.98
CA ASP A 46 -0.77 16.10 5.31
C ASP A 46 0.71 15.87 5.67
N ILE A 47 1.23 14.68 5.36
CA ILE A 47 2.65 14.36 5.56
C ILE A 47 3.55 15.28 4.73
N ARG A 48 3.17 15.62 3.49
CA ARG A 48 3.93 16.53 2.63
C ARG A 48 3.94 17.94 3.19
N ASP A 49 2.82 18.41 3.72
CA ASP A 49 2.70 19.74 4.30
C ASP A 49 3.56 19.88 5.55
N ILE A 50 3.60 18.86 6.42
CA ILE A 50 4.53 18.83 7.58
C ILE A 50 5.99 18.89 7.13
N TYR A 51 6.37 18.16 6.08
CA TYR A 51 7.72 18.26 5.54
C TYR A 51 8.01 19.62 4.92
N ALA A 52 7.02 20.26 4.30
CA ALA A 52 7.17 21.61 3.74
C ALA A 52 7.35 22.65 4.86
N GLU A 53 6.59 22.55 5.95
CA GLU A 53 6.74 23.39 7.14
C GLU A 53 8.11 23.20 7.79
N ALA A 54 8.55 21.95 7.95
CA ALA A 54 9.89 21.63 8.45
C ALA A 54 10.99 22.26 7.58
N LYS A 55 10.80 22.28 6.24
CA LYS A 55 11.72 22.96 5.33
C LYS A 55 11.70 24.48 5.51
N GLY A 56 10.51 25.07 5.66
CA GLY A 56 10.33 26.51 5.87
C GLY A 56 10.94 27.02 7.18
N THR A 57 10.96 26.17 8.21
CA THR A 57 11.61 26.45 9.50
C THR A 57 13.12 26.19 9.51
N GLY A 58 13.67 25.62 8.43
CA GLY A 58 15.11 25.43 8.25
C GLY A 58 15.64 24.02 8.50
N TYR A 59 14.77 23.02 8.70
CA TYR A 59 15.19 21.62 8.81
C TYR A 59 15.46 20.97 7.44
N ASP A 60 16.44 20.05 7.39
CA ASP A 60 16.64 19.21 6.22
C ASP A 60 15.63 18.05 6.17
N VAL A 61 14.69 18.15 5.24
CA VAL A 61 13.67 17.14 4.94
C VAL A 61 14.30 15.76 4.63
N LYS A 62 15.47 15.72 3.98
CA LYS A 62 16.15 14.45 3.67
C LYS A 62 16.64 13.77 4.94
N ALA A 63 17.22 14.53 5.86
CA ALA A 63 17.65 14.02 7.16
C ALA A 63 16.44 13.53 7.99
N LEU A 64 15.33 14.28 8.01
CA LEU A 64 14.10 13.88 8.71
C LEU A 64 13.52 12.56 8.17
N ARG A 65 13.47 12.40 6.84
CA ARG A 65 13.01 11.14 6.21
C ARG A 65 13.87 9.96 6.63
N LYS A 66 15.20 10.12 6.63
CA LYS A 66 16.12 9.09 7.11
C LYS A 66 15.90 8.77 8.59
N LEU A 67 15.70 9.79 9.42
CA LEU A 67 15.45 9.62 10.85
C LEU A 67 14.15 8.84 11.12
N ILE A 68 13.07 9.14 10.40
CA ILE A 68 11.80 8.41 10.51
C ILE A 68 11.96 6.97 10.03
N ALA A 69 12.69 6.74 8.93
CA ALA A 69 12.97 5.38 8.45
C ALA A 69 13.78 4.58 9.47
N LEU A 70 14.83 5.17 10.05
CA LEU A 70 15.61 4.56 11.12
C LEU A 70 14.73 4.24 12.33
N ARG A 71 13.81 5.14 12.72
CA ARG A 71 12.87 4.92 13.82
C ARG A 71 11.90 3.75 13.61
N LYS A 72 11.58 3.39 12.36
CA LYS A 72 10.76 2.23 12.04
C LYS A 72 11.51 0.91 12.16
N VAL A 73 12.84 0.92 12.08
CA VAL A 73 13.67 -0.27 12.29
C VAL A 73 13.76 -0.55 13.79
N GLU A 74 13.61 -1.83 14.13
CA GLU A 74 13.73 -2.36 15.49
C GLU A 74 15.07 -1.96 16.12
N LEU A 75 15.05 -1.67 17.42
CA LEU A 75 16.21 -1.10 18.12
C LEU A 75 17.45 -2.00 18.02
N GLU A 76 17.26 -3.32 18.12
CA GLU A 76 18.33 -4.31 18.04
C GLU A 76 18.91 -4.38 16.63
N GLN A 77 18.06 -4.51 15.60
CA GLN A 77 18.51 -4.48 14.20
C GLN A 77 19.25 -3.18 13.86
N ARG A 78 18.81 -2.04 14.40
CA ARG A 78 19.50 -0.76 14.22
C ARG A 78 20.89 -0.77 14.86
N ARG A 79 21.04 -1.36 16.05
CA ARG A 79 22.32 -1.47 16.76
C ARG A 79 23.30 -2.35 15.99
N GLU A 80 22.87 -3.55 15.60
CA GLU A 80 23.70 -4.47 14.82
C GLU A 80 24.18 -3.82 13.51
N GLN A 81 23.27 -3.19 12.77
CA GLN A 81 23.63 -2.48 11.53
C GLN A 81 24.60 -1.32 11.78
N SER A 82 24.43 -0.59 12.90
CA SER A 82 25.31 0.54 13.23
C SER A 82 26.71 0.07 13.62
N GLU A 83 26.81 -1.02 14.40
CA GLU A 83 28.09 -1.61 14.80
C GLU A 83 28.85 -2.18 13.60
N LEU A 84 28.15 -2.89 12.70
CA LEU A 84 28.74 -3.41 11.47
C LEU A 84 29.25 -2.28 10.57
N LEU A 85 28.47 -1.20 10.47
CA LEU A 85 28.80 -0.05 9.63
C LEU A 85 29.97 0.73 10.22
N GLN A 86 30.04 0.90 11.55
CA GLN A 86 31.20 1.47 12.23
C GLN A 86 32.47 0.64 11.98
N LEU A 87 32.39 -0.70 12.10
CA LEU A 87 33.53 -1.56 11.82
C LEU A 87 34.07 -1.37 10.39
N TYR A 88 33.19 -1.25 9.40
CA TYR A 88 33.59 -0.97 8.02
C TYR A 88 34.10 0.45 7.80
N MET A 89 33.51 1.46 8.44
CA MET A 89 34.00 2.83 8.35
C MET A 89 35.39 2.97 8.97
N HIS A 90 35.64 2.34 10.11
CA HIS A 90 36.96 2.26 10.73
C HIS A 90 37.97 1.55 9.81
N ALA A 91 37.59 0.41 9.24
CA ALA A 91 38.46 -0.34 8.30
C ALA A 91 38.80 0.45 7.03
N LEU A 92 37.91 1.36 6.60
CA LEU A 92 38.12 2.25 5.44
C LEU A 92 38.77 3.59 5.80
N GLY A 93 39.08 3.84 7.08
CA GLY A 93 39.64 5.12 7.54
C GLY A 93 38.69 6.31 7.36
N MET A 94 37.38 6.05 7.35
CA MET A 94 36.32 7.06 7.18
C MET A 94 35.84 7.66 8.51
N GLU A 95 36.36 7.19 9.64
CA GLU A 95 36.16 7.77 10.97
C GLU A 95 37.42 8.59 11.35
N ALA A 96 37.21 9.80 11.85
CA ALA A 96 38.25 10.64 12.44
C ALA A 96 38.31 10.43 13.96
#